data_AF-A0A838GUI6-F1
#
_entry.id   AF-A0A838GUI6-F1
#
_cell.length_a   1.000
_cell.length_b   1.000
_cell.length_c   1.000
_cell.angle_alpha   90.00
_cell.angle_beta   90.00
_cell.angle_gamma   90.00
#
_symmetry.space_group_name_H-M   'P 1'
#
loop_
_entity.id
_entity.type
_entity.pdbx_description
1 polymer ?
#
loop_
_entity_poly.entity_id
_entity_poly.type
_entity_poly.pdbx_seq_one_letter_code
_entity_poly.pdbx_strand_id
1 'polypeptide(L)'
;MTIQVLVDADNIPPGRLRALLLAVPRDEARVVVAGSRRALAAVRWPPRADIHEVAGWQEADMVLARAYRPGSQPLVLASGDGDFAMLASGHQGPVLVVSDRPAVRLRRVGTVVDPVADGLDALRRWFDAVAEA
;
A
#
# COMPACT_ATOMS: atom_id res chain seq x y z
N MET A 1 -7.98 1.76 -15.47
CA MET A 1 -8.55 1.47 -14.13
C MET A 1 -7.89 2.42 -13.12
N THR A 2 -8.42 2.69 -11.92
CA THR A 2 -7.65 3.48 -10.93
C THR A 2 -7.35 2.65 -9.69
N ILE A 3 -6.10 2.21 -9.57
CA ILE A 3 -5.57 1.50 -8.40
C ILE A 3 -5.38 2.49 -7.26
N GLN A 4 -5.92 2.18 -6.09
CA GLN A 4 -5.61 2.94 -4.88
C GLN A 4 -4.42 2.32 -4.16
N VAL A 5 -3.44 3.14 -3.78
CA VAL A 5 -2.25 2.70 -3.04
C VAL A 5 -2.18 3.52 -1.76
N LEU A 6 -2.37 2.85 -0.62
CA LEU A 6 -2.28 3.46 0.70
C LEU A 6 -1.00 2.97 1.37
N VAL A 7 -0.16 3.91 1.80
CA VAL A 7 1.18 3.62 2.31
C VAL A 7 1.35 4.18 3.70
N ASP A 8 1.60 3.29 4.65
CA ASP A 8 2.15 3.64 5.95
C ASP A 8 3.68 3.61 5.86
N ALA A 9 4.28 4.79 5.77
CA ALA A 9 5.71 4.93 5.53
C ALA A 9 6.55 4.55 6.75
N ASP A 10 6.01 4.64 7.97
CA ASP A 10 6.74 4.24 9.18
C ASP A 10 6.69 2.73 9.40
N ASN A 11 5.63 2.07 8.94
CA ASN A 11 5.44 0.64 9.12
C ASN A 11 6.26 -0.20 8.12
N ILE A 12 6.48 0.30 6.91
CA ILE A 12 7.18 -0.44 5.86
C ILE A 12 8.62 0.07 5.66
N PRO A 13 9.63 -0.81 5.69
CA PRO A 13 11.01 -0.42 5.44
C PRO A 13 11.21 0.22 4.04
N PRO A 14 12.07 1.26 3.91
CA PRO A 14 12.24 2.01 2.66
C PRO A 14 12.60 1.15 1.44
N GLY A 15 13.33 0.05 1.61
CA GLY A 15 13.67 -0.86 0.51
C GLY A 15 12.44 -1.50 -0.14
N ARG A 16 11.45 -1.88 0.66
CA ARG A 16 10.18 -2.47 0.16
C ARG A 16 9.30 -1.44 -0.51
N LEU A 17 9.24 -0.23 0.06
CA LEU A 17 8.54 0.90 -0.54
C LEU A 17 9.15 1.26 -1.90
N ARG A 18 10.47 1.29 -2.01
CA ARG A 18 11.16 1.50 -3.30
C ARG A 18 10.77 0.43 -4.32
N ALA A 19 10.78 -0.84 -3.93
CA ALA A 19 10.40 -1.93 -4.82
C ALA A 19 8.92 -1.81 -5.26
N LEU A 20 7.99 -1.53 -4.33
CA LEU A 20 6.60 -1.23 -4.66
C LEU A 20 6.48 -0.10 -5.70
N LEU A 21 7.13 1.04 -5.46
CA LEU A 21 7.07 2.22 -6.34
C LEU A 21 7.73 2.02 -7.71
N LEU A 22 8.56 0.98 -7.87
CA LEU A 22 9.10 0.56 -9.17
C LEU A 22 8.10 -0.31 -9.96
N ALA A 23 7.18 -1.00 -9.29
CA ALA A 23 6.18 -1.86 -9.92
C ALA A 23 4.82 -1.17 -10.14
N VAL A 24 4.46 -0.18 -9.32
CA VAL A 24 3.17 0.51 -9.41
C VAL A 24 2.99 1.20 -10.79
N PRO A 25 1.87 0.95 -11.51
CA PRO A 25 1.57 1.62 -12.77
C PRO A 25 1.19 3.08 -12.51
N ARG A 26 2.14 3.99 -12.72
CA ARG A 26 2.07 5.38 -12.23
C ARG A 26 0.90 6.20 -12.75
N ASP A 27 0.47 5.95 -13.98
CA ASP A 27 -0.64 6.69 -14.60
C ASP A 27 -2.01 6.16 -14.20
N GLU A 28 -2.06 4.97 -13.60
CA GLU A 28 -3.28 4.30 -13.16
C GLU A 28 -3.39 4.22 -11.64
N ALA A 29 -2.41 4.74 -10.89
CA ALA A 29 -2.36 4.64 -9.45
C ALA A 29 -2.56 6.00 -8.75
N ARG A 30 -3.48 6.02 -7.78
CA ARG A 30 -3.60 7.09 -6.79
C ARG A 30 -2.85 6.67 -5.53
N VAL A 31 -1.69 7.28 -5.31
CA VAL A 31 -0.82 6.98 -4.15
C VAL A 31 -1.08 8.00 -3.04
N VAL A 32 -1.46 7.52 -1.86
CA VAL A 32 -1.56 8.31 -0.63
C VAL A 32 -0.60 7.71 0.40
N VAL A 33 0.19 8.57 1.02
CA VAL A 33 1.26 8.19 1.94
C VAL A 33 1.08 8.96 3.24
N ALA A 34 1.16 8.26 4.36
CA ALA A 34 1.23 8.88 5.68
C ALA A 34 2.46 8.37 6.44
N GLY A 35 3.10 9.25 7.20
CA GLY A 35 4.17 8.86 8.12
C GLY A 35 5.00 10.04 8.63
N SER A 36 6.02 9.73 9.41
CA SER A 36 6.93 10.69 9.99
C SER A 36 7.82 11.33 8.93
N ARG A 37 8.28 12.56 9.20
CA ARG A 37 9.24 13.28 8.35
C ARG A 37 10.43 12.41 7.93
N ARG A 38 10.95 11.60 8.87
CA ARG A 38 12.10 10.73 8.66
C ARG A 38 11.78 9.62 7.66
N ALA A 39 10.63 8.95 7.82
CA ALA A 39 10.20 7.89 6.92
C ALA A 39 9.92 8.42 5.51
N LEU A 40 9.21 9.54 5.42
CA LEU A 40 8.91 10.20 4.15
C LEU A 40 10.16 10.62 3.40
N ALA A 41 11.17 11.15 4.09
CA ALA A 41 12.44 11.56 3.47
C ALA A 41 13.29 10.38 2.94
N ALA A 42 13.05 9.15 3.42
CA ALA A 42 13.86 7.98 3.05
C ALA A 42 13.50 7.39 1.66
N VAL A 43 12.38 7.82 1.09
CA VAL A 43 11.80 7.28 -0.15
C VAL A 43 11.57 8.43 -1.14
N ARG A 44 11.86 8.17 -2.42
CA ARG A 44 11.51 9.09 -3.50
C ARG A 44 10.09 8.78 -3.99
N TRP A 45 9.14 9.58 -3.55
CA TRP A 45 7.73 9.41 -3.91
C TRP A 45 7.42 9.85 -5.35
N PRO A 46 6.42 9.25 -6.01
CA PRO A 46 5.92 9.74 -7.30
C PRO A 46 5.46 11.21 -7.22
N PRO A 47 5.64 12.04 -8.27
CA PRO A 47 5.25 13.46 -8.23
C PRO A 47 3.78 13.73 -7.91
N ARG A 48 2.90 12.77 -8.22
CA ARG A 48 1.44 12.85 -7.97
C ARG A 48 1.02 12.20 -6.64
N ALA A 49 1.96 11.73 -5.83
CA ALA A 49 1.63 11.16 -4.53
C ALA A 49 1.09 12.24 -3.59
N ASP A 50 0.01 11.91 -2.89
CA ASP A 50 -0.54 12.73 -1.82
C ASP A 50 0.16 12.35 -0.51
N ILE A 51 1.05 13.22 -0.04
CA ILE A 51 1.98 12.93 1.06
C ILE A 51 1.56 13.71 2.31
N HIS A 52 1.33 12.97 3.40
CA HIS A 52 0.91 13.51 4.69
C HIS A 52 1.99 13.24 5.74
N GLU A 53 2.70 14.28 6.16
CA GLU A 53 3.56 14.23 7.34
C GLU A 53 2.70 14.28 8.60
N VAL A 54 2.85 13.29 9.47
CA VAL A 54 2.05 13.15 10.70
C VAL A 54 2.91 12.80 11.91
N ALA A 55 2.41 13.11 13.11
CA ALA A 55 3.11 12.87 14.37
C ALA A 55 2.52 11.64 15.07
N GLY A 56 3.03 10.47 14.71
CA GLY A 56 2.68 9.20 15.34
C GLY A 56 1.75 8.32 14.53
N TRP A 57 1.67 7.04 14.92
CA TRP A 57 1.01 5.99 14.14
C TRP A 57 -0.52 6.18 14.05
N GLN A 58 -1.17 6.66 15.10
CA GLN A 58 -2.63 6.86 15.12
C GLN A 58 -3.10 7.89 14.08
N GLU A 59 -2.34 8.97 13.90
CA GLU A 59 -2.65 9.99 12.90
C GLU A 59 -2.46 9.44 11.48
N ALA A 60 -1.41 8.63 11.27
CA ALA A 60 -1.17 7.97 9.99
C ALA A 60 -2.35 7.05 9.63
N ASP A 61 -2.82 6.24 10.58
CA ASP A 61 -3.97 5.37 10.38
C ASP A 61 -5.23 6.13 9.99
N MET A 62 -5.51 7.25 10.68
CA MET A 62 -6.65 8.10 10.37
C MET A 62 -6.55 8.71 8.97
N VAL A 63 -5.36 9.18 8.56
CA VAL A 63 -5.14 9.71 7.20
C VAL A 63 -5.43 8.64 6.17
N LEU A 64 -4.85 7.45 6.33
CA LEU A 64 -4.99 6.36 5.36
C LEU A 64 -6.43 5.82 5.32
N ALA A 65 -7.09 5.69 6.47
CA ALA A 65 -8.49 5.29 6.55
C ALA A 65 -9.43 6.32 5.89
N ARG A 66 -9.14 7.62 5.98
CA ARG A 66 -9.90 8.67 5.28
C ARG A 66 -9.62 8.72 3.79
N ALA A 67 -8.41 8.37 3.39
CA ALA A 67 -7.99 8.36 1.98
C ALA A 67 -8.59 7.18 1.20
N TYR A 68 -8.85 6.07 1.90
CA TYR A 68 -9.48 4.87 1.36
C TYR A 68 -10.82 5.18 0.70
N ARG A 69 -11.04 4.55 -0.46
CA ARG A 69 -12.31 4.59 -1.17
C ARG A 69 -12.86 3.17 -1.31
N PRO A 70 -14.05 2.88 -0.77
CA PRO A 70 -14.70 1.61 -1.04
C PRO A 70 -15.05 1.50 -2.52
N GLY A 71 -14.96 0.29 -3.06
CA GLY A 71 -15.27 0.00 -4.45
C GLY A 71 -14.68 -1.33 -4.92
N SER A 72 -14.87 -1.62 -6.20
CA SER A 72 -14.35 -2.82 -6.88
C SER A 72 -12.97 -2.64 -7.51
N GLN A 73 -12.43 -1.41 -7.50
CA GLN A 73 -11.12 -1.09 -8.07
C GLN A 73 -10.01 -1.63 -7.16
N PRO A 74 -8.86 -2.10 -7.67
CA PRO A 74 -7.83 -2.73 -6.84
C PRO A 74 -7.27 -1.81 -5.75
N LEU A 75 -7.00 -2.41 -4.59
CA LEU A 75 -6.43 -1.77 -3.41
C LEU A 75 -5.06 -2.36 -3.10
N VAL A 76 -4.05 -1.49 -2.98
CA VAL A 76 -2.74 -1.83 -2.45
C VAL A 76 -2.59 -1.20 -1.06
N LEU A 77 -2.33 -2.03 -0.06
CA LEU A 77 -2.00 -1.64 1.31
C LEU A 77 -0.54 -1.93 1.58
N ALA A 78 0.29 -0.89 1.63
CA ALA A 78 1.66 -1.00 2.12
C ALA A 78 1.68 -0.71 3.63
N SER A 79 1.25 -1.71 4.40
CA SER A 79 1.31 -1.75 5.85
C SER A 79 1.25 -3.20 6.33
N GLY A 80 1.89 -3.49 7.44
CA GLY A 80 1.73 -4.72 8.21
C GLY A 80 0.73 -4.59 9.36
N ASP A 81 0.13 -3.42 9.57
CA ASP A 81 -0.77 -3.15 10.69
C ASP A 81 -2.11 -3.88 10.54
N GLY A 82 -2.50 -4.59 11.60
CA GLY A 82 -3.75 -5.34 11.65
C GLY A 82 -5.01 -4.48 11.72
N ASP A 83 -4.90 -3.17 11.94
CA ASP A 83 -6.05 -2.26 12.01
C ASP A 83 -6.64 -1.97 10.63
N PHE A 84 -5.82 -2.02 9.58
CA PHE A 84 -6.30 -1.96 8.19
C PHE A 84 -7.05 -3.22 7.73
N ALA A 85 -7.04 -4.30 8.52
CA ALA A 85 -7.68 -5.55 8.12
C ALA A 85 -9.21 -5.42 7.98
N MET A 86 -9.88 -4.60 8.79
CA MET A 86 -11.33 -4.38 8.62
C MET A 86 -11.63 -3.68 7.30
N LEU A 87 -10.85 -2.65 6.98
CA LEU A 87 -10.97 -1.89 5.75
C LEU A 87 -10.74 -2.78 4.53
N ALA A 88 -9.66 -3.56 4.55
CA ALA A 88 -9.32 -4.50 3.50
C ALA A 88 -10.38 -5.60 3.33
N SER A 89 -10.90 -6.14 4.43
CA SER A 89 -11.93 -7.19 4.39
C SER A 89 -13.28 -6.69 3.84
N GLY A 90 -13.57 -5.40 3.96
CA GLY A 90 -14.77 -4.79 3.40
C GLY A 90 -14.60 -4.29 1.97
N HIS A 91 -13.41 -4.44 1.38
CA HIS A 91 -13.12 -4.01 0.03
C HIS A 91 -13.67 -5.01 -1.00
N GLN A 92 -14.33 -4.54 -2.05
CA GLN A 92 -14.97 -5.42 -3.05
C GLN A 92 -14.00 -5.85 -4.15
N GLY A 93 -12.93 -5.07 -4.38
CA GLY A 93 -11.93 -5.34 -5.39
C GLY A 93 -10.78 -6.23 -4.91
N PRO A 94 -9.84 -6.57 -5.80
CA PRO A 94 -8.60 -7.26 -5.43
C PRO A 94 -7.79 -6.46 -4.42
N VAL A 95 -7.28 -7.12 -3.39
CA VAL A 95 -6.41 -6.51 -2.37
C VAL A 95 -5.00 -7.09 -2.45
N LEU A 96 -4.00 -6.21 -2.52
CA LEU A 96 -2.59 -6.51 -2.32
C LEU A 96 -2.13 -5.92 -0.99
N VAL A 97 -1.48 -6.73 -0.17
CA VAL A 97 -0.79 -6.31 1.06
C VAL A 97 0.72 -6.40 0.81
N VAL A 98 1.42 -5.28 0.96
CA VAL A 98 2.88 -5.22 0.85
C VAL A 98 3.48 -5.10 2.24
N SER A 99 4.06 -6.18 2.74
CA SER A 99 4.68 -6.25 4.06
C SER A 99 5.54 -7.51 4.20
N ASP A 100 6.61 -7.43 4.98
CA ASP A 100 7.38 -8.61 5.42
C ASP A 100 6.81 -9.27 6.66
N ARG A 101 6.00 -8.53 7.42
CA ARG A 101 5.42 -8.97 8.68
C ARG A 101 3.97 -8.50 8.78
N PRO A 102 3.09 -8.90 7.84
CA PRO A 102 1.69 -8.53 7.96
C PRO A 102 1.09 -9.12 9.23
N ALA A 103 0.14 -8.43 9.84
CA ALA A 103 -0.69 -9.01 10.88
C ALA A 103 -1.43 -10.26 10.34
N VAL A 104 -1.78 -11.20 11.23
CA VAL A 104 -2.49 -12.43 10.83
C VAL A 104 -3.80 -12.13 10.09
N ARG A 105 -4.51 -11.07 10.51
CA ARG A 105 -5.75 -10.66 9.85
C ARG A 105 -5.52 -10.20 8.41
N LEU A 106 -4.46 -9.43 8.14
CA LEU A 106 -4.11 -8.99 6.78
C LEU A 106 -3.69 -10.14 5.85
N ARG A 107 -3.20 -11.26 6.37
CA ARG A 107 -2.92 -12.43 5.51
C ARG A 107 -4.17 -13.07 4.91
N ARG A 108 -5.36 -12.76 5.44
CA ARG A 108 -6.63 -13.37 5.03
C ARG A 108 -7.45 -12.49 4.09
N VAL A 109 -7.07 -11.23 3.89
CA VAL A 109 -7.87 -10.25 3.14
C VAL A 109 -7.47 -10.10 1.68
N GLY A 110 -6.32 -10.65 1.27
CA GLY A 110 -5.81 -10.47 -0.08
C GLY A 110 -4.50 -11.20 -0.34
N THR A 111 -3.86 -10.86 -1.46
CA THR A 111 -2.53 -11.36 -1.82
C THR A 111 -1.50 -10.62 -0.97
N VAL A 112 -0.58 -11.35 -0.34
CA VAL A 112 0.55 -10.76 0.41
C VAL A 112 1.81 -10.89 -0.41
N VAL A 113 2.58 -9.80 -0.53
CA VAL A 113 3.89 -9.80 -1.17
C VAL A 113 4.90 -9.06 -0.29
N ASP A 114 6.02 -9.71 0.03
CA ASP A 114 7.25 -9.03 0.42
C ASP A 114 8.12 -8.87 -0.83
N PRO A 115 8.22 -7.67 -1.43
CA PRO A 115 8.93 -7.51 -2.69
C PRO A 115 10.45 -7.68 -2.58
N VAL A 116 11.00 -7.71 -1.36
CA VAL A 116 12.41 -8.04 -1.12
C VAL A 116 12.63 -9.55 -1.12
N ALA A 117 11.68 -10.33 -0.60
CA ALA A 117 11.77 -11.80 -0.54
C ALA A 117 11.22 -12.46 -1.82
N ASP A 118 10.06 -12.01 -2.29
CA ASP A 118 9.33 -12.57 -3.42
C ASP A 118 9.76 -11.97 -4.78
N GLY A 119 10.48 -10.85 -4.73
CA GLY A 119 10.98 -10.13 -5.89
C GLY A 119 9.96 -9.21 -6.56
N LEU A 120 10.47 -8.32 -7.42
CA LEU A 120 9.67 -7.30 -8.12
C LEU A 120 8.64 -7.92 -9.08
N ASP A 121 8.94 -9.08 -9.64
CA ASP A 121 8.05 -9.75 -10.59
C ASP A 121 6.78 -10.28 -9.91
N ALA A 122 6.80 -10.55 -8.60
CA ALA A 122 5.59 -10.89 -7.85
C ALA A 122 4.59 -9.72 -7.84
N LEU A 123 5.09 -8.49 -7.64
CA LEU A 123 4.27 -7.29 -7.71
C LEU A 123 3.72 -7.05 -9.12
N ARG A 124 4.59 -7.18 -10.14
CA ARG A 124 4.20 -6.99 -11.54
C ARG A 124 3.11 -7.95 -11.96
N ARG A 125 3.27 -9.24 -11.69
CA ARG A 125 2.25 -10.26 -11.98
C ARG A 125 0.91 -9.94 -11.34
N TRP A 126 0.91 -9.40 -10.11
CA TRP A 126 -0.33 -9.00 -9.47
C TRP A 126 -0.96 -7.80 -10.19
N PHE A 127 -0.18 -6.78 -10.54
CA PHE A 127 -0.68 -5.62 -11.28
C PHE A 127 -1.21 -6.00 -12.67
N ASP A 128 -0.51 -6.86 -13.40
CA ASP A 128 -0.93 -7.35 -14.71
C ASP A 128 -2.26 -8.11 -14.60
N ALA A 129 -2.38 -9.02 -13.62
CA ALA A 129 -3.59 -9.80 -13.40
C ALA A 129 -4.84 -8.96 -13.08
N VAL A 130 -4.67 -7.84 -12.36
CA VAL A 130 -5.81 -6.95 -12.06
C VAL A 130 -6.10 -5.95 -13.18
N ALA A 131 -5.15 -5.69 -14.08
CA ALA A 131 -5.38 -4.83 -15.24
C ALA A 131 -6.18 -5.54 -16.34
N GLU A 132 -6.13 -6.86 -16.40
CA GLU A 132 -6.87 -7.70 -17.34
C GLU A 132 -8.30 -8.07 -16.88
N ALA A 133 -8.65 -7.76 -15.63
CA ALA A 133 -9.93 -8.10 -14.99
C ALA A 133 -10.99 -7.00 -15.14
#